data_AF-A0A286G8S8-F1
#
_entry.id   AF-A0A286G8S8-F1
#
_cell.length_a   1.000
_cell.length_b   1.000
_cell.length_c   1.000
_cell.angle_alpha   90.00
_cell.angle_beta   90.00
_cell.angle_gamma   90.00
#
_symmetry.space_group_name_H-M   'P 1'
#
loop_
_entity.id
_entity.type
_entity.pdbx_description
1 polymer ?
#
loop_
_entity_poly.entity_id
_entity_poly.type
_entity_poly.pdbx_seq_one_letter_code
_entity_poly.pdbx_strand_id
1 'polypeptide(L)'
;MRKSLFVITILSTLCFFQCTPDQPATSVINKEQAARTLLDNEVNQLVGKWRIQESIVEPRQFNPYQVELAIVKDTVLRDLATLTIRPAATTNRLTQGWPSSHYTGLDGTLDYGSKSYPIYINLVIPDEVTSTGRGIVKLFNFLPGTFEPEAEAILFKKLGFFHTDFTLTTPSDSSVMHWRDTGQVSSIGLTQVKLIKQP
;
A
#
# COMPACT_ATOMS: atom_id res chain seq x y z
N MET A 1 -89.03 0.69 43.00
CA MET A 1 -88.29 -0.46 43.58
C MET A 1 -86.85 -0.40 43.09
N ARG A 2 -85.87 -0.39 44.02
CA ARG A 2 -84.44 -0.79 43.92
C ARG A 2 -83.58 -0.16 42.80
N LYS A 3 -82.29 0.16 42.97
CA LYS A 3 -81.35 0.46 44.07
C LYS A 3 -80.03 0.82 43.35
N SER A 4 -79.30 1.78 43.92
CA SER A 4 -77.83 1.96 43.93
C SER A 4 -76.97 1.92 42.65
N LEU A 5 -76.32 3.07 42.43
CA LEU A 5 -74.88 3.27 42.22
C LEU A 5 -73.97 2.03 42.34
N PHE A 6 -73.04 1.87 41.39
CA PHE A 6 -71.63 1.64 41.68
C PHE A 6 -70.75 2.29 40.61
N VAL A 7 -69.88 3.19 41.08
CA VAL A 7 -68.75 3.77 40.36
C VAL A 7 -67.61 2.76 40.39
N ILE A 8 -67.04 2.41 39.24
CA ILE A 8 -65.69 1.83 39.16
C ILE A 8 -64.92 2.54 38.05
N THR A 9 -64.01 3.41 38.50
CA THR A 9 -62.90 4.00 37.77
C THR A 9 -61.85 2.91 37.54
N ILE A 10 -61.52 2.56 36.28
CA ILE A 10 -60.23 1.92 35.97
C ILE A 10 -59.58 2.65 34.79
N LEU A 11 -58.64 3.47 35.22
CA LEU A 11 -57.49 4.02 34.53
C LEU A 11 -56.74 2.89 33.76
N SER A 12 -56.85 2.86 32.43
CA SER A 12 -56.00 2.02 31.56
C SER A 12 -55.17 2.92 30.63
N THR A 13 -54.29 3.67 31.29
CA THR A 13 -53.10 4.26 30.69
C THR A 13 -52.15 3.14 30.25
N LEU A 14 -51.41 3.40 29.16
CA LEU A 14 -50.16 2.74 28.77
C LEU A 14 -50.27 1.44 27.94
N CYS A 15 -50.68 1.59 26.69
CA CYS A 15 -50.12 0.79 25.59
C CYS A 15 -49.58 1.75 24.51
N PHE A 16 -48.71 2.67 24.92
CA PHE A 16 -47.71 3.22 24.00
C PHE A 16 -46.75 2.07 23.69
N PHE A 17 -47.08 1.29 22.68
CA PHE A 17 -46.10 0.49 21.95
C PHE A 17 -45.04 1.46 21.41
N GLN A 18 -44.02 1.69 22.23
CA GLN A 18 -42.73 2.15 21.76
C GLN A 18 -42.18 1.02 20.88
N CYS A 19 -42.58 1.01 19.60
CA CYS A 19 -41.70 0.53 18.56
C CYS A 19 -40.52 1.49 18.56
N THR A 20 -39.50 1.19 19.37
CA THR A 20 -38.16 1.66 19.07
C THR A 20 -37.88 1.14 17.67
N PRO A 21 -37.71 2.00 16.64
CA PRO A 21 -37.16 1.50 15.40
C PRO A 21 -35.82 0.88 15.78
N ASP A 22 -35.62 -0.39 15.42
CA ASP A 22 -34.31 -1.02 15.47
C ASP A 22 -33.37 -0.04 14.75
N GLN A 23 -32.60 0.72 15.54
CA GLN A 23 -31.49 1.46 14.99
C GLN A 23 -30.62 0.38 14.37
N PRO A 24 -30.38 0.40 13.05
CA PRO A 24 -29.46 -0.54 12.46
C PRO A 24 -28.18 -0.37 13.26
N ALA A 25 -27.75 -1.45 13.93
CA ALA A 25 -26.51 -1.46 14.65
C ALA A 25 -25.46 -0.94 13.68
N THR A 26 -25.01 0.30 13.89
CA THR A 26 -23.92 0.88 13.12
C THR A 26 -22.75 0.01 13.49
N SER A 27 -22.43 -0.98 12.65
CA SER A 27 -21.25 -1.80 12.84
C SER A 27 -20.09 -0.81 12.84
N VAL A 28 -19.57 -0.52 14.03
CA VAL A 28 -18.35 0.25 14.18
C VAL A 28 -17.30 -0.65 13.55
N ILE A 29 -17.03 -0.43 12.26
CA ILE A 29 -15.98 -1.15 11.56
C ILE A 29 -14.72 -0.90 12.37
N ASN A 30 -14.15 -1.96 12.93
CA ASN A 30 -12.88 -1.88 13.60
C ASN A 30 -11.82 -1.55 12.54
N LYS A 31 -11.48 -0.27 12.44
CA LYS A 31 -10.57 0.26 11.41
C LYS A 31 -9.20 -0.40 11.47
N GLU A 32 -8.72 -0.73 12.67
CA GLU A 32 -7.44 -1.42 12.85
C GLU A 32 -7.48 -2.85 12.29
N GLN A 33 -8.58 -3.58 12.52
CA GLN A 33 -8.76 -4.92 11.97
C GLN A 33 -8.92 -4.90 10.45
N ALA A 34 -9.62 -3.89 9.91
CA ALA A 34 -9.75 -3.70 8.47
C ALA A 34 -8.39 -3.38 7.83
N ALA A 35 -7.60 -2.49 8.45
CA ALA A 35 -6.25 -2.16 8.00
C ALA A 35 -5.32 -3.37 8.04
N ARG A 36 -5.34 -4.15 9.13
CA ARG A 36 -4.57 -5.41 9.25
C ARG A 36 -4.92 -6.42 8.17
N THR A 37 -6.22 -6.60 7.91
CA THR A 37 -6.72 -7.52 6.86
C THR A 37 -6.26 -7.07 5.49
N LEU A 38 -6.36 -5.77 5.19
CA LEU A 38 -5.87 -5.22 3.93
C LEU A 38 -4.36 -5.40 3.79
N LEU A 39 -3.61 -5.09 4.85
CA LEU A 39 -2.16 -5.25 4.90
C LEU A 39 -1.75 -6.71 4.62
N ASP A 40 -2.41 -7.69 5.23
CA ASP A 40 -2.11 -9.10 5.02
C ASP A 40 -2.44 -9.55 3.57
N ASN A 41 -3.54 -9.04 3.01
CA ASN A 41 -3.89 -9.29 1.61
C ASN A 41 -2.84 -8.72 0.64
N GLU A 42 -2.42 -7.47 0.86
CA GLU A 42 -1.37 -6.81 0.06
C GLU A 42 -0.03 -7.56 0.17
N VAL A 43 0.36 -8.01 1.37
CA VAL A 43 1.57 -8.83 1.56
C VAL A 43 1.50 -10.11 0.73
N ASN A 44 0.40 -10.85 0.82
CA ASN A 44 0.23 -12.10 0.09
C ASN A 44 0.29 -11.90 -1.43
N GLN A 45 -0.22 -10.77 -1.92
CA GLN A 45 -0.11 -10.41 -3.33
C GLN A 45 1.35 -10.10 -3.70
N LEU A 46 2.03 -9.25 -2.91
CA LEU A 46 3.40 -8.79 -3.17
C LEU A 46 4.44 -9.91 -3.13
N VAL A 47 4.34 -10.86 -2.19
CA VAL A 47 5.37 -11.89 -2.00
C VAL A 47 5.50 -12.77 -3.23
N GLY A 48 6.73 -12.92 -3.74
CA GLY A 48 7.05 -13.74 -4.90
C GLY A 48 8.08 -13.06 -5.81
N LYS A 49 8.27 -13.65 -7.00
CA LYS A 49 9.20 -13.18 -8.01
C LYS A 49 8.46 -12.42 -9.11
N TRP A 50 8.99 -11.28 -9.50
CA TRP A 50 8.36 -10.33 -10.40
C TRP A 50 9.35 -9.83 -11.42
N ARG A 51 9.00 -9.88 -12.71
CA ARG A 51 9.76 -9.20 -13.75
C ARG A 51 9.27 -7.77 -13.87
N ILE A 52 10.17 -6.79 -13.77
CA ILE A 52 9.90 -5.39 -14.05
C ILE A 52 9.81 -5.25 -15.58
N GLN A 53 8.60 -5.37 -16.10
CA GLN A 53 8.34 -5.41 -17.53
C GLN A 53 8.42 -4.01 -18.15
N GLU A 54 7.84 -3.01 -17.48
CA GLU A 54 7.86 -1.62 -17.96
C GLU A 54 8.12 -0.67 -16.80
N SER A 55 8.96 0.34 -17.03
CA SER A 55 9.22 1.44 -16.10
C SER A 55 9.10 2.74 -16.88
N ILE A 56 8.12 3.56 -16.54
CA ILE A 56 7.82 4.82 -17.22
C ILE A 56 8.51 5.94 -16.46
N VAL A 57 9.42 6.64 -17.14
CA VAL A 57 10.14 7.78 -16.60
C VAL A 57 9.73 9.02 -17.37
N GLU A 58 9.17 9.99 -16.65
CA GLU A 58 8.82 11.30 -17.20
C GLU A 58 9.99 12.27 -16.99
N PRO A 59 10.27 13.14 -17.98
CA PRO A 59 11.32 14.13 -17.87
C PRO A 59 10.95 15.16 -16.80
N ARG A 60 11.88 15.46 -15.90
CA ARG A 60 11.77 16.48 -14.87
C ARG A 60 12.79 17.57 -15.13
N GLN A 61 12.33 18.82 -15.18
CA GLN A 61 13.23 19.96 -15.34
C GLN A 61 14.25 19.99 -14.19
N PHE A 62 15.51 20.25 -14.54
CA PHE A 62 16.62 20.39 -13.59
C PHE A 62 16.92 19.14 -12.75
N ASN A 63 16.50 17.95 -13.17
CA ASN A 63 16.91 16.71 -12.51
C ASN A 63 18.31 16.27 -13.00
N PRO A 64 19.38 16.40 -12.17
CA PRO A 64 20.73 16.07 -12.61
C PRO A 64 20.91 14.59 -12.95
N TYR A 65 20.13 13.70 -12.33
CA TYR A 65 20.17 12.27 -12.61
C TYR A 65 19.64 11.96 -14.01
N GLN A 66 18.60 12.66 -14.46
CA GLN A 66 18.05 12.48 -15.80
C GLN A 66 18.94 13.07 -16.88
N VAL A 67 19.63 14.19 -16.60
CA VAL A 67 20.64 14.75 -17.51
C VAL A 67 21.75 13.73 -17.76
N GLU A 68 22.25 13.09 -16.70
CA GLU A 68 23.30 12.08 -16.81
C GLU A 68 22.83 10.82 -17.56
N LEU A 69 21.57 10.44 -17.39
CA LEU A 69 20.95 9.32 -18.12
C LEU A 69 20.43 9.70 -19.52
N ALA A 70 20.62 10.95 -19.96
CA ALA A 70 20.09 11.49 -21.21
C ALA A 70 18.56 11.33 -21.38
N ILE A 71 17.80 11.36 -20.29
CA ILE A 71 16.33 11.30 -20.28
C ILE A 71 15.80 12.72 -20.50
N VAL A 72 15.48 13.05 -21.75
CA VAL A 72 14.97 14.38 -22.15
C VAL A 72 13.50 14.37 -22.56
N LYS A 73 12.88 13.20 -22.58
CA LYS A 73 11.48 12.95 -22.96
C LYS A 73 10.94 11.73 -22.23
N ASP A 74 9.63 11.50 -22.33
CA ASP A 74 8.99 10.30 -21.81
C ASP A 74 9.72 9.05 -22.31
N THR A 75 10.16 8.24 -21.35
CA THR A 75 11.02 7.09 -21.60
C THR A 75 10.40 5.86 -20.96
N VAL A 76 10.27 4.78 -21.74
CA VAL A 76 9.83 3.48 -21.25
C VAL A 76 11.01 2.53 -21.27
N LEU A 77 11.46 2.13 -20.09
CA LEU A 77 12.44 1.07 -19.93
C LEU A 77 11.71 -0.27 -19.89
N ARG A 78 12.16 -1.23 -20.68
CA ARG A 78 11.54 -2.55 -20.79
C ARG A 78 12.43 -3.64 -20.23
N ASP A 79 11.81 -4.62 -19.59
CA ASP A 79 12.46 -5.83 -19.06
C ASP A 79 13.71 -5.50 -18.22
N LEU A 80 13.56 -4.51 -17.34
CA LEU A 80 14.68 -3.85 -16.67
C LEU A 80 15.38 -4.78 -15.69
N ALA A 81 14.63 -5.43 -14.80
CA ALA A 81 15.17 -6.27 -13.73
C ALA A 81 14.13 -7.27 -13.23
N THR A 82 14.57 -8.17 -12.35
CA THR A 82 13.69 -9.05 -11.59
C THR A 82 13.69 -8.68 -10.12
N LEU A 83 12.51 -8.53 -9.55
CA LEU A 83 12.30 -8.22 -8.15
C LEU A 83 11.77 -9.46 -7.43
N THR A 84 12.47 -9.92 -6.40
CA THR A 84 11.99 -10.98 -5.51
C THR A 84 11.62 -10.37 -4.17
N ILE A 85 10.40 -10.61 -3.70
CA ILE A 85 9.87 -10.09 -2.44
C ILE A 85 9.52 -11.26 -1.53
N ARG A 86 9.90 -11.17 -0.26
CA ARG A 86 9.59 -12.16 0.78
C ARG A 86 9.21 -11.47 2.09
N PRO A 87 8.47 -12.15 2.99
CA PRO A 87 8.24 -11.64 4.34
C PRO A 87 9.59 -11.31 5.00
N ALA A 88 9.66 -10.19 5.72
CA ALA A 88 10.89 -9.82 6.41
C ALA A 88 11.21 -10.82 7.52
N ALA A 89 12.50 -11.18 7.66
CA ALA A 89 12.94 -12.07 8.73
C ALA A 89 12.81 -11.43 10.12
N THR A 90 12.89 -10.10 10.17
CA THR A 90 12.66 -9.29 11.37
C THR A 90 11.71 -8.16 11.03
N THR A 91 10.57 -8.09 11.72
CA THR A 91 9.73 -6.90 11.74
C THR A 91 10.54 -5.74 12.32
N ASN A 92 10.46 -4.57 11.68
CA ASN A 92 11.06 -3.29 12.10
C ASN A 92 12.49 -3.05 11.65
N ARG A 93 12.64 -2.33 10.54
CA ARG A 93 13.86 -1.53 10.34
C ARG A 93 13.62 -0.03 10.15
N LEU A 94 12.47 0.44 9.63
CA LEU A 94 12.41 1.83 9.12
C LEU A 94 11.10 2.62 9.30
N THR A 95 10.19 2.29 10.22
CA THR A 95 8.97 3.11 10.43
C THR A 95 8.67 3.34 11.92
N GLN A 96 9.41 4.27 12.52
CA GLN A 96 9.00 4.87 13.80
C GLN A 96 7.77 5.76 13.54
N GLY A 97 6.62 5.45 14.15
CA GLY A 97 5.47 6.37 14.22
C GLY A 97 4.12 5.85 13.68
N TRP A 98 4.07 4.71 12.99
CA TRP A 98 2.81 4.11 12.53
C TRP A 98 2.34 2.98 13.47
N PRO A 99 1.02 2.74 13.63
CA PRO A 99 0.51 1.57 14.35
C PRO A 99 0.84 0.26 13.60
N SER A 100 1.18 -0.81 14.31
CA SER A 100 1.56 -2.11 13.70
C SER A 100 0.46 -2.78 12.86
N SER A 101 -0.79 -2.33 12.98
CA SER A 101 -1.91 -2.72 12.12
C SER A 101 -1.85 -2.11 10.71
N HIS A 102 -1.07 -1.04 10.54
CA HIS A 102 -0.99 -0.27 9.29
C HIS A 102 0.34 -0.41 8.56
N TYR A 103 1.34 -1.09 9.14
CA TYR A 103 2.64 -1.24 8.47
C TYR A 103 3.20 -2.64 8.58
N THR A 104 3.99 -3.02 7.58
CA THR A 104 4.87 -4.18 7.64
C THR A 104 6.13 -3.96 6.80
N GLY A 105 7.22 -4.59 7.22
CA GLY A 105 8.46 -4.65 6.44
C GLY A 105 8.50 -5.93 5.61
N LEU A 106 9.04 -5.85 4.40
CA LEU A 106 9.35 -6.99 3.55
C LEU A 106 10.83 -6.91 3.13
N ASP A 107 11.45 -8.07 2.97
CA ASP A 107 12.79 -8.17 2.42
C ASP A 107 12.70 -8.53 0.93
N GLY A 108 13.74 -8.21 0.17
CA GLY A 108 13.78 -8.61 -1.23
C GLY A 108 15.17 -8.57 -1.86
N THR A 109 15.20 -8.95 -3.13
CA THR A 109 16.35 -8.75 -4.01
C THR A 109 15.90 -8.15 -5.33
N LEU A 110 16.74 -7.29 -5.89
CA LEU A 110 16.62 -6.75 -7.23
C LEU A 110 17.76 -7.31 -8.06
N ASP A 111 17.41 -8.23 -8.96
CA ASP A 111 18.35 -8.91 -9.84
C ASP A 111 18.41 -8.15 -11.18
N TYR A 112 19.61 -7.65 -11.52
CA TYR A 112 19.89 -6.92 -12.75
C TYR A 112 21.13 -7.50 -13.41
N GLY A 113 20.96 -8.03 -14.64
CA GLY A 113 22.02 -8.79 -15.31
C GLY A 113 22.45 -10.00 -14.47
N SER A 114 23.74 -10.09 -14.15
CA SER A 114 24.31 -11.16 -13.31
C SER A 114 24.42 -10.80 -11.83
N LYS A 115 23.87 -9.66 -11.41
CA LYS A 115 24.05 -9.12 -10.06
C LYS A 115 22.72 -9.07 -9.31
N SER A 116 22.79 -9.25 -7.99
CA SER A 116 21.63 -9.23 -7.10
C SER A 116 21.86 -8.21 -6.00
N TYR A 117 20.94 -7.26 -5.89
CA TYR A 117 20.99 -6.20 -4.90
C TYR A 117 19.94 -6.45 -3.83
N PRO A 118 20.31 -6.64 -2.57
CA PRO A 118 19.33 -6.83 -1.52
C PRO A 118 18.61 -5.50 -1.25
N ILE A 119 17.30 -5.58 -1.05
CA ILE A 119 16.42 -4.42 -0.83
C ILE A 119 15.51 -4.66 0.38
N TYR A 120 14.96 -3.58 0.89
CA TYR A 120 13.92 -3.59 1.91
C TYR A 120 12.71 -2.80 1.42
N ILE A 121 11.52 -3.25 1.76
CA ILE A 121 10.26 -2.63 1.35
C ILE A 121 9.45 -2.32 2.61
N ASN A 122 9.04 -1.06 2.75
CA ASN A 122 7.96 -0.70 3.67
C ASN A 122 6.65 -0.76 2.92
N LEU A 123 5.69 -1.51 3.45
CA LEU A 123 4.29 -1.44 3.03
C LEU A 123 3.49 -0.76 4.13
N VAL A 124 2.74 0.27 3.77
CA VAL A 124 1.91 1.07 4.67
C VAL A 124 0.49 1.14 4.14
N ILE A 125 -0.49 0.95 5.01
CA ILE A 125 -1.91 1.21 4.77
C ILE A 125 -2.28 2.54 5.43
N PRO A 126 -2.66 3.58 4.66
CA PRO A 126 -3.10 4.85 5.24
C PRO A 126 -4.30 4.68 6.20
N ASP A 127 -4.39 5.54 7.22
CA ASP A 127 -5.47 5.52 8.24
C ASP A 127 -6.86 5.76 7.64
N GLU A 128 -6.90 6.61 6.62
CA GLU A 128 -7.98 6.63 5.67
C GLU A 128 -7.83 5.37 4.84
N VAL A 129 -8.43 4.26 5.29
CA VAL A 129 -8.68 3.09 4.44
C VAL A 129 -9.56 3.61 3.31
N THR A 130 -8.92 4.17 2.28
CA THR A 130 -9.63 4.82 1.20
C THR A 130 -10.45 3.75 0.52
N SER A 131 -11.59 4.15 -0.05
CA SER A 131 -12.45 3.30 -0.87
C SER A 131 -11.73 2.59 -2.04
N THR A 132 -10.45 2.89 -2.26
CA THR A 132 -9.59 2.25 -3.25
C THR A 132 -8.91 0.98 -2.75
N GLY A 133 -8.75 0.79 -1.43
CA GLY A 133 -8.13 -0.40 -0.83
C GLY A 133 -6.66 -0.59 -1.21
N ARG A 134 -5.87 0.49 -1.38
CA ARG A 134 -4.51 0.41 -1.92
C ARG A 134 -3.45 0.69 -0.85
N GLY A 135 -2.46 -0.19 -0.76
CA GLY A 135 -1.25 0.04 0.05
C GLY A 135 -0.26 0.99 -0.64
N ILE A 136 0.59 1.63 0.16
CA ILE A 136 1.76 2.39 -0.28
C ILE A 136 3.00 1.53 -0.04
N VAL A 137 3.79 1.29 -1.09
CA VAL A 137 5.09 0.65 -1.00
C VAL A 137 6.21 1.65 -1.17
N LYS A 138 7.23 1.52 -0.34
CA LYS A 138 8.47 2.30 -0.44
C LYS A 138 9.65 1.37 -0.41
N LEU A 139 10.49 1.49 -1.44
CA LEU A 139 11.67 0.64 -1.61
C LEU A 139 12.89 1.35 -1.07
N PHE A 140 13.72 0.62 -0.36
CA PHE A 140 14.99 1.08 0.15
C PHE A 140 16.08 0.14 -0.33
N ASN A 141 17.19 0.72 -0.77
CA ASN A 141 18.43 0.00 -0.83
C ASN A 141 19.02 -0.12 0.59
N PHE A 142 20.03 -0.97 0.77
CA PHE A 142 20.75 -1.11 2.03
C PHE A 142 21.26 0.23 2.59
N LEU A 143 21.45 0.26 3.91
CA LEU A 143 21.86 1.45 4.65
C LEU A 143 23.13 2.07 4.03
N PRO A 144 23.15 3.40 3.79
CA PRO A 144 24.33 4.11 3.35
C PRO A 144 25.56 3.74 4.18
N GLY A 145 26.68 3.43 3.53
CA GLY A 145 27.95 3.09 4.20
C GLY A 145 28.21 1.61 4.45
N THR A 146 27.30 0.71 4.08
CA THR A 146 27.54 -0.74 4.17
C THR A 146 28.29 -1.31 2.96
N PHE A 147 28.25 -0.63 1.81
CA PHE A 147 29.05 -0.90 0.62
C PHE A 147 29.09 0.34 -0.28
N GLU A 148 30.11 0.44 -1.14
CA GLU A 148 30.13 1.43 -2.21
C GLU A 148 29.14 1.01 -3.31
N PRO A 149 28.13 1.83 -3.65
CA PRO A 149 27.10 1.42 -4.59
C PRO A 149 27.69 1.29 -6.00
N GLU A 150 27.53 0.11 -6.58
CA GLU A 150 27.93 -0.16 -7.96
C GLU A 150 27.08 0.65 -8.97
N ALA A 151 27.57 0.76 -10.21
CA ALA A 151 26.94 1.57 -11.26
C ALA A 151 25.45 1.24 -11.49
N GLU A 152 25.07 -0.04 -11.37
CA GLU A 152 23.69 -0.49 -11.57
C GLU A 152 22.79 -0.11 -10.38
N ALA A 153 23.29 -0.20 -9.14
CA ALA A 153 22.57 0.31 -7.98
C ALA A 153 22.38 1.83 -8.05
N ILE A 154 23.39 2.55 -8.57
CA ILE A 154 23.31 3.98 -8.86
C ILE A 154 22.25 4.25 -9.94
N LEU A 155 22.15 3.44 -11.00
CA LEU A 155 21.12 3.56 -12.03
C LEU A 155 19.71 3.48 -11.43
N PHE A 156 19.41 2.46 -10.62
CA PHE A 156 18.09 2.34 -9.97
C PHE A 156 17.78 3.52 -9.05
N LYS A 157 18.79 4.01 -8.31
CA LYS A 157 18.67 5.24 -7.53
C LYS A 157 18.43 6.45 -8.40
N LYS A 158 19.00 6.55 -9.60
CA LYS A 158 18.80 7.68 -10.53
C LYS A 158 17.45 7.66 -11.22
N LEU A 159 16.91 6.47 -11.44
CA LEU A 159 15.61 6.28 -12.06
C LEU A 159 14.45 6.64 -11.13
N GLY A 160 14.53 6.31 -9.83
CA GLY A 160 13.40 6.46 -8.91
C GLY A 160 12.93 5.19 -8.25
N PHE A 161 13.69 4.09 -8.37
CA PHE A 161 13.28 2.85 -7.74
C PHE A 161 13.43 2.86 -6.22
N PHE A 162 14.40 3.61 -5.69
CA PHE A 162 14.65 3.69 -4.26
C PHE A 162 14.22 5.04 -3.70
N HIS A 163 13.71 5.01 -2.47
CA HIS A 163 13.24 6.17 -1.70
C HIS A 163 12.01 6.89 -2.29
N THR A 164 11.36 6.30 -3.29
CA THR A 164 10.09 6.75 -3.86
C THR A 164 8.92 5.94 -3.29
N ASP A 165 7.82 6.65 -3.05
CA ASP A 165 6.59 6.07 -2.53
C ASP A 165 5.69 5.74 -3.72
N PHE A 166 5.23 4.49 -3.80
CA PHE A 166 4.33 4.04 -4.84
C PHE A 166 3.01 3.57 -4.24
N THR A 167 1.90 3.97 -4.84
CA THR A 167 0.63 3.28 -4.65
C THR A 167 0.62 1.96 -5.42
N LEU A 168 0.09 0.92 -4.78
CA LEU A 168 -0.14 -0.38 -5.40
C LEU A 168 -1.48 -0.39 -6.12
N THR A 169 -1.46 -0.92 -7.34
CA THR A 169 -2.67 -1.25 -8.08
C THR A 169 -2.51 -2.64 -8.67
N THR A 170 -3.20 -3.61 -8.08
CA THR A 170 -3.35 -4.95 -8.62
C THR A 170 -4.75 -5.04 -9.23
N PRO A 171 -4.88 -5.15 -10.57
CA PRO A 171 -6.11 -5.62 -11.15
C PRO A 171 -6.46 -6.98 -10.54
N SER A 172 -7.74 -7.36 -10.56
CA SER A 172 -8.24 -8.65 -10.10
C SER A 172 -7.81 -9.79 -11.05
N ASP A 173 -6.50 -10.04 -11.11
CA ASP A 173 -5.79 -11.19 -11.67
C ASP A 173 -4.31 -11.03 -11.25
N SER A 174 -3.85 -11.85 -10.29
CA SER A 174 -2.65 -11.65 -9.47
C SER A 174 -1.30 -11.78 -10.21
N SER A 175 -1.33 -11.92 -11.54
CA SER A 175 -0.14 -12.03 -12.38
C SER A 175 0.47 -10.69 -12.78
N VAL A 176 -0.26 -9.56 -12.63
CA VAL A 176 0.21 -8.22 -12.98
C VAL A 176 0.03 -7.27 -11.81
N MET A 177 1.07 -6.51 -11.51
CA MET A 177 1.06 -5.48 -10.48
C MET A 177 1.58 -4.17 -11.05
N HIS A 178 0.87 -3.08 -10.76
CA HIS A 178 1.26 -1.75 -11.18
C HIS A 178 1.58 -0.91 -9.95
N TRP A 179 2.78 -0.35 -9.93
CA TRP A 179 3.20 0.65 -8.96
C TRP A 179 3.11 2.01 -9.59
N ARG A 180 2.51 2.98 -8.91
CA ARG A 180 2.40 4.35 -9.39
C ARG A 180 2.88 5.33 -8.34
N ASP A 181 3.79 6.20 -8.73
CA ASP A 181 4.31 7.28 -7.88
C ASP A 181 3.15 8.04 -7.23
N THR A 182 3.23 8.26 -5.92
CA THR A 182 2.22 9.04 -5.18
C THR A 182 2.34 10.54 -5.44
N GLY A 183 3.48 10.99 -5.98
CA GLY A 183 3.78 12.41 -6.19
C GLY A 183 4.03 13.19 -4.88
N GLN A 184 4.02 12.52 -3.73
CA GLN A 184 4.21 13.17 -2.42
C GLN A 184 5.68 13.40 -2.06
N VAL A 185 6.58 12.58 -2.60
CA VAL A 185 8.04 12.75 -2.47
C VAL A 185 8.58 13.25 -3.81
N SER A 186 9.64 14.04 -3.79
CA SER A 186 10.36 14.54 -4.98
C SER A 186 10.75 13.38 -5.91
N SER A 187 9.84 12.99 -6.79
CA SER A 187 10.05 11.87 -7.68
C SER A 187 11.07 12.25 -8.72
N ILE A 188 12.11 11.42 -8.79
CA ILE A 188 13.25 11.60 -9.70
C ILE A 188 12.93 11.13 -11.13
N GLY A 189 11.64 10.91 -11.44
CA GLY A 189 11.12 10.72 -12.78
C GLY A 189 10.31 9.45 -12.98
N LEU A 190 10.60 8.37 -12.24
CA LEU A 190 9.85 7.13 -12.35
C LEU A 190 8.42 7.32 -11.85
N THR A 191 7.45 7.29 -12.75
CA THR A 191 6.03 7.52 -12.44
C THR A 191 5.22 6.23 -12.37
N GLN A 192 5.62 5.20 -13.12
CA GLN A 192 4.93 3.93 -13.12
C GLN A 192 5.89 2.75 -13.31
N VAL A 193 5.61 1.64 -12.63
CA VAL A 193 6.28 0.35 -12.82
C VAL A 193 5.21 -0.71 -13.07
N LYS A 194 5.36 -1.50 -14.14
CA LYS A 194 4.55 -2.69 -14.41
C LYS A 194 5.37 -3.93 -14.11
N LEU A 195 4.87 -4.75 -13.20
CA LEU A 195 5.49 -5.98 -12.74
C LEU A 195 4.66 -7.18 -13.18
N ILE A 196 5.32 -8.22 -13.68
CA ILE A 196 4.68 -9.47 -14.10
C ILE A 196 5.20 -10.61 -13.23
N LYS A 197 4.29 -11.31 -12.55
CA LYS A 197 4.61 -12.45 -11.70
C LYS A 197 5.36 -13.51 -12.52
N GLN A 198 6.42 -14.04 -11.96
CA GLN A 198 7.16 -15.16 -12.53
C GLN A 198 6.65 -16.47 -11.90
N PRO A 199 6.66 -17.58 -12.64
CA PRO A 199 6.28 -18.90 -12.14
C PRO A 199 7.23 -19.41 -11.05
#